data_AF-A0A812VK04-F1
#
_entry.id   AF-A0A812VK04-F1
#
_cell.length_a   1.000
_cell.length_b   1.000
_cell.length_c   1.000
_cell.angle_alpha   90.00
_cell.angle_beta   90.00
_cell.angle_gamma   90.00
#
_symmetry.space_group_name_H-M   'P 1'
#
loop_
_entity.id
_entity.type
_entity.pdbx_description
1 polymer ?
#
loop_
_entity_poly.entity_id
_entity_poly.type
_entity_poly.pdbx_seq_one_letter_code
_entity_poly.pdbx_strand_id
1 'polypeptide(L)'
;MLVVSPCGPEDGTAQDPEEVLHEGPVALHDDPVADTISAGAEGTLGEAQQHECIANFTAIPGDLYEREIARYTHFCLVPEVDICGNLEQRADICGKKSGKVVGSKKTIRYEASREYEDEVFGLTSVTFQSFLLIILFLWGLASVTEFRSILVWWNVILTLPTAVTAACIVYKYPPGAEAEDDCTVEIAGLTWKTRLSTVFTNLLPRTVLQCVFFVVGIEYLLSVKQISELILNSLALMVLVTIDEMLFAAFTGEQNSIWIQNSEPLQGRSLHWLDCLLSVTHMPLGMFIFLPISATLAFYIQSHVTTTALQAQATYCLCDLKGDDCFAPQFLAGRVAAAL
;
A
#
# COMPACT_ATOMS: atom_id res chain seq x y z
N MET A 1 20.41 -13.15 -7.44
CA MET A 1 20.77 -14.38 -8.18
C MET A 1 22.11 -14.15 -8.85
N LEU A 2 23.17 -14.77 -8.33
CA LEU A 2 24.48 -14.75 -8.97
C LEU A 2 24.54 -15.99 -9.84
N VAL A 3 24.57 -15.83 -11.17
CA VAL A 3 24.87 -16.94 -12.08
C VAL A 3 26.36 -17.21 -11.92
N VAL A 4 26.70 -18.11 -11.01
CA VAL A 4 28.05 -18.65 -10.89
C VAL A 4 28.14 -19.72 -11.95
N SER A 5 28.79 -19.41 -13.08
CA SER A 5 29.18 -20.45 -14.03
C SER A 5 30.06 -21.46 -13.29
N PRO A 6 29.77 -22.77 -13.38
CA PRO A 6 30.64 -23.78 -12.80
C PRO A 6 32.00 -23.68 -13.49
N CYS A 7 33.05 -23.33 -12.73
CA CYS A 7 34.43 -23.50 -13.16
C CYS A 7 34.77 -25.00 -13.11
N GLY A 8 34.27 -25.75 -14.08
CA GLY A 8 34.83 -27.06 -14.41
C GLY A 8 36.16 -26.88 -15.14
N PRO A 9 37.11 -27.82 -15.03
CA PRO A 9 38.29 -27.82 -15.89
C PRO A 9 37.83 -27.91 -17.35
N GLU A 10 38.24 -26.93 -18.17
CA GLU A 10 38.05 -26.96 -19.63
C GLU A 10 38.90 -28.08 -20.22
N ASP A 11 38.36 -29.30 -20.24
CA ASP A 11 38.81 -30.32 -21.19
C ASP A 11 38.20 -29.99 -22.54
N GLY A 12 39.07 -29.53 -23.44
CA GLY A 12 38.72 -29.14 -24.79
C GLY A 12 38.31 -30.35 -25.64
N THR A 13 37.00 -30.45 -25.92
CA THR A 13 36.49 -31.18 -27.07
C THR A 13 35.59 -30.26 -27.89
N ALA A 14 36.04 -30.00 -29.11
CA ALA A 14 35.32 -29.24 -30.11
C ALA A 14 34.00 -29.94 -30.48
N GLN A 15 32.91 -29.16 -30.55
CA GLN A 15 31.61 -29.63 -31.02
C GLN A 15 31.08 -28.65 -32.07
N ASP A 16 30.75 -29.22 -33.23
CA ASP A 16 30.24 -28.56 -34.44
C ASP A 16 28.87 -27.87 -34.23
N PRO A 17 28.51 -26.86 -35.06
CA PRO A 17 27.26 -26.12 -34.91
C PRO A 17 26.13 -26.74 -35.75
N GLU A 18 25.03 -27.12 -35.10
CA GLU A 18 23.81 -27.57 -35.74
C GLU A 18 22.74 -26.46 -35.77
N GLU A 19 22.49 -26.02 -37.00
CA GLU A 19 21.21 -25.69 -37.64
C GLU A 19 20.16 -24.77 -36.96
N VAL A 20 19.90 -23.68 -37.69
CA VAL A 20 18.91 -22.62 -37.48
C VAL A 20 17.54 -23.07 -37.97
N LEU A 21 16.48 -22.92 -37.16
CA LEU A 21 15.10 -22.97 -37.65
C LEU A 21 14.35 -21.66 -37.33
N HIS A 22 13.87 -21.03 -38.41
CA HIS A 22 13.04 -19.83 -38.45
C HIS A 22 11.55 -20.16 -38.34
N GLU A 23 10.82 -19.46 -37.45
CA GLU A 23 9.39 -19.14 -37.54
C GLU A 23 9.26 -17.73 -36.88
N GLY A 24 8.68 -16.67 -37.41
CA GLY A 24 7.54 -16.46 -38.32
C GLY A 24 6.57 -15.51 -37.58
N PRO A 25 6.42 -14.22 -37.96
CA PRO A 25 5.62 -13.27 -37.18
C PRO A 25 4.12 -13.39 -37.50
N VAL A 26 3.30 -13.49 -36.45
CA VAL A 26 1.83 -13.44 -36.53
C VAL A 26 1.36 -11.98 -36.52
N ALA A 27 0.49 -11.68 -37.49
CA ALA A 27 -0.02 -10.35 -37.79
C ALA A 27 -0.94 -9.77 -36.72
N LEU A 28 -0.76 -8.47 -36.49
CA LEU A 28 -1.62 -7.54 -35.77
C LEU A 28 -2.91 -7.32 -36.59
N HIS A 29 -4.08 -7.40 -35.95
CA HIS A 29 -5.34 -6.94 -36.52
C HIS A 29 -5.80 -5.70 -35.75
N ASP A 30 -5.70 -4.54 -36.41
CA ASP A 30 -6.32 -3.28 -36.01
C ASP A 30 -7.79 -3.28 -36.45
N ASP A 31 -8.68 -2.80 -35.57
CA ASP A 31 -10.00 -2.26 -35.93
C ASP A 31 -10.22 -0.99 -35.07
N PRO A 32 -10.45 0.19 -35.69
CA PRO A 32 -10.89 1.38 -34.97
C PRO A 32 -12.41 1.54 -35.13
N VAL A 33 -13.15 1.48 -34.01
CA VAL A 33 -14.53 1.98 -33.96
C VAL A 33 -14.52 3.34 -33.27
N ALA A 34 -14.65 4.36 -34.10
CA ALA A 34 -14.86 5.74 -33.69
C ALA A 34 -16.35 5.94 -33.35
N ASP A 35 -16.66 6.14 -32.07
CA ASP A 35 -17.91 6.78 -31.64
C ASP A 35 -17.60 8.18 -31.14
N THR A 36 -17.92 9.16 -31.99
CA THR A 36 -17.81 10.59 -31.70
C THR A 36 -19.11 11.02 -31.03
N ILE A 37 -19.14 11.02 -29.69
CA ILE A 37 -20.25 11.58 -28.91
C ILE A 37 -20.03 13.09 -28.77
N SER A 38 -20.98 13.85 -29.30
CA SER A 38 -21.11 15.29 -29.10
C SER A 38 -21.51 15.60 -27.65
N ALA A 39 -20.54 15.90 -26.80
CA ALA A 39 -20.73 16.49 -25.48
C ALA A 39 -19.79 17.70 -25.37
N GLY A 40 -20.31 18.92 -25.54
CA GLY A 40 -19.44 20.09 -25.58
C GLY A 40 -20.19 21.41 -25.67
N ALA A 41 -21.07 21.69 -24.71
CA ALA A 41 -21.50 23.06 -24.42
C ALA A 41 -22.22 23.24 -23.06
N GLU A 42 -22.83 22.19 -22.49
CA GLU A 42 -23.58 22.32 -21.22
C GLU A 42 -22.76 22.06 -19.94
N GLY A 43 -21.53 21.53 -20.04
CA GLY A 43 -20.73 21.16 -18.87
C GLY A 43 -20.14 22.33 -18.08
N THR A 44 -19.69 23.39 -18.75
CA THR A 44 -18.86 24.43 -18.11
C THR A 44 -19.65 25.42 -17.24
N LEU A 45 -20.95 25.61 -17.50
CA LEU A 45 -21.80 26.48 -16.67
C LEU A 45 -22.23 25.78 -15.37
N GLY A 46 -22.44 24.46 -15.42
CA GLY A 46 -22.80 23.65 -14.26
C GLY A 46 -21.65 23.51 -13.25
N GLU A 47 -20.40 23.34 -13.72
CA GLU A 47 -19.23 23.19 -12.84
C GLU A 47 -18.98 24.43 -11.98
N ALA A 48 -19.09 25.65 -12.55
CA ALA A 48 -18.89 26.88 -11.79
C ALA A 48 -19.96 27.10 -10.70
N GLN A 49 -21.23 26.85 -11.04
CA GLN A 49 -22.34 26.92 -10.08
C GLN A 49 -22.24 25.85 -8.99
N GLN A 50 -21.77 24.66 -9.36
CA GLN A 50 -21.54 23.56 -8.43
C GLN A 50 -20.46 23.92 -7.41
N HIS A 51 -19.31 24.45 -7.84
CA HIS A 51 -18.26 24.91 -6.92
C HIS A 51 -18.74 25.99 -5.96
N GLU A 52 -19.54 26.95 -6.44
CA GLU A 52 -20.08 28.02 -5.60
C GLU A 52 -21.13 27.51 -4.59
N CYS A 53 -21.97 26.55 -5.01
CA CYS A 53 -22.93 25.89 -4.13
C CYS A 53 -22.21 25.10 -3.03
N ILE A 54 -21.21 24.29 -3.38
CA ILE A 54 -20.42 23.51 -2.42
C ILE A 54 -19.70 24.41 -1.42
N ALA A 55 -19.05 25.48 -1.91
CA ALA A 55 -18.35 26.44 -1.08
C ALA A 55 -19.27 27.20 -0.12
N ASN A 56 -20.52 27.46 -0.52
CA ASN A 56 -21.50 28.16 0.31
C ASN A 56 -22.24 27.23 1.30
N PHE A 57 -22.48 25.97 0.93
CA PHE A 57 -23.26 25.04 1.75
C PHE A 57 -22.42 24.11 2.62
N THR A 58 -21.12 23.97 2.33
CA THR A 58 -20.21 23.13 3.11
C THR A 58 -18.92 23.88 3.42
N ALA A 59 -18.43 23.82 4.66
CA ALA A 59 -17.12 24.35 5.04
C ALA A 59 -15.95 23.43 4.62
N ILE A 60 -16.16 22.58 3.62
CA ILE A 60 -15.23 21.51 3.24
C ILE A 60 -14.20 22.05 2.23
N PRO A 61 -12.89 21.82 2.42
CA PRO A 61 -11.86 22.18 1.44
C PRO A 61 -12.11 21.54 0.07
N GLY A 62 -11.99 22.32 -1.01
CA GLY A 62 -12.33 21.88 -2.37
C GLY A 62 -11.48 20.73 -2.92
N ASP A 63 -10.23 20.61 -2.48
CA ASP A 63 -9.30 19.54 -2.86
C ASP A 63 -9.70 18.18 -2.26
N LEU A 64 -10.19 18.18 -1.02
CA LEU A 64 -10.74 16.99 -0.37
C LEU A 64 -12.06 16.56 -1.03
N TYR A 65 -12.82 17.55 -1.47
CA TYR A 65 -14.12 17.36 -2.10
C TYR A 65 -14.01 16.66 -3.47
N GLU A 66 -13.10 17.11 -4.35
CA GLU A 66 -12.93 16.48 -5.68
C GLU A 66 -12.45 15.03 -5.60
N ARG A 67 -11.61 14.69 -4.61
CA ARG A 67 -11.03 13.35 -4.50
C ARG A 67 -12.01 12.30 -3.96
N GLU A 68 -12.85 12.67 -2.99
CA GLU A 68 -13.69 11.70 -2.28
C GLU A 68 -15.19 11.99 -2.37
N ILE A 69 -15.57 13.26 -2.51
CA ILE A 69 -16.97 13.71 -2.43
C ILE A 69 -17.57 13.93 -3.82
N ALA A 70 -16.79 13.80 -4.90
CA ALA A 70 -17.28 13.81 -6.28
C ALA A 70 -18.34 12.74 -6.59
N ARG A 71 -18.55 11.75 -5.71
CA ARG A 71 -19.68 10.82 -5.81
C ARG A 71 -21.00 11.39 -5.26
N TYR A 72 -20.94 12.44 -4.45
CA TYR A 72 -22.07 13.13 -3.81
C TYR A 72 -22.41 14.50 -4.47
N THR A 73 -21.61 14.96 -5.43
CA THR A 73 -21.77 16.22 -6.18
C THR A 73 -23.11 16.39 -6.88
N HIS A 74 -23.75 15.29 -7.27
CA HIS A 74 -25.07 15.33 -7.89
C HIS A 74 -26.13 16.05 -7.02
N PHE A 75 -25.91 16.22 -5.72
CA PHE A 75 -26.84 16.91 -4.82
C PHE A 75 -26.77 18.43 -4.87
N CYS A 76 -25.64 19.04 -5.23
CA CYS A 76 -25.52 20.51 -5.28
C CYS A 76 -26.17 21.13 -6.52
N LEU A 77 -26.48 20.31 -7.53
CA LEU A 77 -27.18 20.70 -8.75
C LEU A 77 -28.71 20.60 -8.64
N VAL A 78 -29.23 20.06 -7.52
CA VAL A 78 -30.67 19.95 -7.30
C VAL A 78 -31.18 21.31 -6.80
N PRO A 79 -32.08 21.99 -7.54
CA PRO A 79 -32.62 23.28 -7.09
C PRO A 79 -33.29 23.13 -5.72
N GLU A 80 -33.23 24.17 -4.87
CA GLU A 80 -33.70 24.14 -3.47
C GLU A 80 -35.12 23.59 -3.28
N VAL A 81 -35.97 23.74 -4.30
CA VAL A 81 -37.35 23.23 -4.32
C VAL A 81 -37.43 21.69 -4.43
N ASP A 82 -36.41 21.04 -4.98
CA ASP A 82 -36.37 19.60 -5.24
C ASP A 82 -35.59 18.81 -4.17
N ILE A 83 -34.78 19.47 -3.32
CA ILE A 83 -34.07 18.82 -2.21
C ILE A 83 -35.06 18.15 -1.22
N CYS A 84 -36.25 18.73 -1.07
CA CYS A 84 -37.34 18.13 -0.30
C CYS A 84 -38.30 17.28 -1.14
N GLY A 85 -38.32 17.45 -2.47
CA GLY A 85 -39.21 16.74 -3.38
C GLY A 85 -38.71 15.33 -3.74
N ASN A 86 -37.40 15.15 -3.87
CA ASN A 86 -36.82 13.90 -4.39
C ASN A 86 -36.37 12.95 -3.27
N LEU A 87 -37.33 12.56 -2.41
CA LEU A 87 -37.14 11.58 -1.33
C LEU A 87 -36.58 10.23 -1.83
N GLU A 88 -36.88 9.86 -3.07
CA GLU A 88 -36.43 8.62 -3.70
C GLU A 88 -34.91 8.65 -3.94
N GLN A 89 -34.39 9.76 -4.49
CA GLN A 89 -32.95 9.93 -4.76
C GLN A 89 -32.12 9.98 -3.46
N ARG A 90 -32.69 10.47 -2.36
CA ARG A 90 -32.03 10.45 -1.06
C ARG A 90 -31.95 9.03 -0.46
N ALA A 91 -32.93 8.18 -0.75
CA ALA A 91 -32.92 6.78 -0.31
C ALA A 91 -31.82 5.97 -1.01
N ASP A 92 -31.47 6.31 -2.26
CA ASP A 92 -30.37 5.64 -2.98
C ASP A 92 -29.00 5.90 -2.34
N ILE A 93 -28.76 7.11 -1.83
CA ILE A 93 -27.48 7.46 -1.20
C ILE A 93 -27.46 7.09 0.28
N CYS A 94 -28.49 7.47 1.03
CA CYS A 94 -28.53 7.27 2.48
C CYS A 94 -28.91 5.83 2.85
N GLY A 95 -29.41 5.06 1.89
CA GLY A 95 -29.87 3.70 2.10
C GLY A 95 -31.24 3.63 2.79
N LYS A 96 -31.57 2.44 3.31
CA LYS A 96 -32.92 2.18 3.83
C LYS A 96 -33.19 2.99 5.10
N LYS A 97 -34.38 3.58 5.15
CA LYS A 97 -34.88 4.32 6.30
C LYS A 97 -35.33 3.36 7.41
N SER A 98 -34.73 3.47 8.59
CA SER A 98 -35.17 2.80 9.81
C SER A 98 -35.79 3.81 10.77
N GLY A 99 -37.02 3.55 11.20
CA GLY A 99 -37.72 4.39 12.18
C GLY A 99 -37.82 3.69 13.52
N LYS A 100 -37.27 4.28 14.58
CA LYS A 100 -37.50 3.83 15.96
C LYS A 100 -38.32 4.88 16.69
N VAL A 101 -39.43 4.47 17.27
CA VAL A 101 -40.24 5.32 18.15
C VAL A 101 -39.74 5.10 19.57
N VAL A 102 -39.14 6.12 20.16
CA VAL A 102 -38.68 6.11 21.56
C VAL A 102 -39.55 7.10 22.33
N GLY A 103 -40.55 6.57 23.05
CA GLY A 103 -41.57 7.38 23.70
C GLY A 103 -42.43 8.14 22.69
N SER A 104 -42.54 9.46 22.84
CA SER A 104 -43.25 10.34 21.90
C SER A 104 -42.41 10.81 20.70
N LYS A 105 -41.10 10.48 20.67
CA LYS A 105 -40.19 10.93 19.62
C LYS A 105 -39.99 9.84 18.58
N LYS A 106 -40.44 10.09 17.34
CA LYS A 106 -40.11 9.25 16.18
C LYS A 106 -38.75 9.67 15.64
N THR A 107 -37.72 8.87 15.92
CA THR A 107 -36.39 9.04 15.33
C THR A 107 -36.32 8.28 14.02
N ILE A 108 -35.98 8.98 12.94
CA ILE A 108 -35.70 8.42 11.63
C ILE A 108 -34.18 8.37 11.50
N ARG A 109 -33.64 7.22 11.12
CA ARG A 109 -32.22 7.05 10.82
C ARG A 109 -32.05 6.35 9.49
N TYR A 110 -31.04 6.75 8.75
CA TYR A 110 -30.65 6.10 7.51
C TYR A 110 -29.50 5.10 7.74
N GLU A 111 -29.42 4.11 6.87
CA GLU A 111 -28.43 3.03 6.94
C GLU A 111 -26.99 3.54 6.86
N ALA A 112 -26.71 4.50 5.97
CA ALA A 112 -25.38 5.10 5.84
C ALA A 112 -24.93 5.82 7.12
N SER A 113 -25.83 6.58 7.77
CA SER A 113 -25.54 7.25 9.05
C SER A 113 -25.29 6.24 10.18
N ARG A 114 -26.03 5.12 10.17
CA ARG A 114 -25.89 4.07 11.17
C ARG A 114 -24.50 3.42 11.16
N GLU A 115 -23.85 3.33 10.00
CA GLU A 115 -22.48 2.82 9.87
C GLU A 115 -21.46 3.66 10.64
N TYR A 116 -21.71 4.97 10.78
CA TYR A 116 -20.84 5.87 11.56
C TYR A 116 -21.28 6.00 13.03
N GLU A 117 -22.60 6.01 13.32
CA GLU A 117 -23.13 6.33 14.67
C GLU A 117 -23.10 5.14 15.65
N ASP A 118 -22.85 3.91 15.20
CA ASP A 118 -22.84 2.75 16.11
C ASP A 118 -21.76 2.90 17.20
N GLU A 119 -22.16 2.98 18.47
CA GLU A 119 -21.25 3.23 19.59
C GLU A 119 -20.18 2.14 19.74
N VAL A 120 -20.50 0.90 19.33
CA VAL A 120 -19.62 -0.25 19.52
C VAL A 120 -18.84 -0.56 18.25
N PHE A 121 -19.51 -0.52 17.10
CA PHE A 121 -18.94 -0.98 15.83
C PHE A 121 -18.83 0.11 14.76
N GLY A 122 -19.24 1.33 15.06
CA GLY A 122 -19.20 2.42 14.10
C GLY A 122 -17.77 2.79 13.76
N LEU A 123 -17.57 3.33 12.56
CA LEU A 123 -16.28 3.80 12.08
C LEU A 123 -15.62 4.81 13.03
N THR A 124 -16.40 5.62 13.75
CA THR A 124 -15.91 6.58 14.74
C THR A 124 -15.79 6.01 16.16
N SER A 125 -16.18 4.75 16.38
CA SER A 125 -16.06 4.10 17.68
C SER A 125 -14.59 3.92 18.06
N VAL A 126 -14.27 4.20 19.33
CA VAL A 126 -12.93 3.97 19.89
C VAL A 126 -12.52 2.50 19.76
N THR A 127 -13.47 1.58 19.86
CA THR A 127 -13.23 0.14 19.72
C THR A 127 -12.70 -0.18 18.32
N PHE A 128 -13.42 0.26 17.29
CA PHE A 128 -13.01 0.07 15.89
C PHE A 128 -11.66 0.73 15.60
N GLN A 129 -11.49 2.00 15.99
CA GLN A 129 -10.25 2.76 15.78
C GLN A 129 -9.05 2.12 16.49
N SER A 130 -9.23 1.63 17.72
CA SER A 130 -8.16 0.93 18.46
C SER A 130 -7.76 -0.38 17.79
N PHE A 131 -8.74 -1.11 17.25
CA PHE A 131 -8.48 -2.37 16.54
C PHE A 131 -7.76 -2.14 15.21
N LEU A 132 -8.19 -1.13 14.45
CA LEU A 132 -7.52 -0.66 13.24
C LEU A 132 -6.07 -0.24 13.51
N LEU A 133 -5.84 0.54 14.58
CA LEU A 133 -4.51 0.94 15.01
C LEU A 133 -3.61 -0.26 15.31
N ILE A 134 -4.12 -1.26 16.03
CA ILE A 134 -3.36 -2.48 16.35
C ILE A 134 -2.99 -3.23 15.06
N ILE A 135 -3.94 -3.42 14.14
CA ILE A 135 -3.66 -4.13 12.88
C ILE A 135 -2.65 -3.37 12.01
N LEU A 136 -2.79 -2.05 11.87
CA LEU A 136 -1.82 -1.22 11.16
C LEU A 136 -0.44 -1.24 11.81
N PHE A 137 -0.39 -1.26 13.14
CA PHE A 137 0.87 -1.39 13.88
C PHE A 137 1.54 -2.75 13.64
N LEU A 138 0.77 -3.84 13.68
CA LEU A 138 1.27 -5.18 13.36
C LEU A 138 1.76 -5.28 11.91
N TRP A 139 1.03 -4.68 10.97
CA TRP A 139 1.45 -4.55 9.57
C TRP A 139 2.77 -3.77 9.44
N GLY A 140 2.90 -2.67 10.19
CA GLY A 140 4.13 -1.90 10.27
C GLY A 140 5.31 -2.72 10.79
N LEU A 141 5.12 -3.48 11.88
CA LEU A 141 6.16 -4.35 12.44
C LEU A 141 6.58 -5.46 11.48
N ALA A 142 5.62 -6.11 10.81
CA ALA A 142 5.90 -7.11 9.78
C ALA A 142 6.68 -6.49 8.60
N SER A 143 6.35 -5.24 8.23
CA SER A 143 7.09 -4.53 7.17
C SER A 143 8.52 -4.17 7.59
N VAL A 144 8.75 -3.84 8.87
CA VAL A 144 10.09 -3.53 9.40
C VAL A 144 11.05 -4.72 9.25
N THR A 145 10.59 -5.96 9.45
CA THR A 145 11.46 -7.14 9.31
C THR A 145 11.95 -7.31 7.87
N GLU A 146 11.06 -7.08 6.90
CA GLU A 146 11.41 -7.12 5.48
C GLU A 146 12.36 -5.99 5.07
N PHE A 147 12.07 -4.75 5.49
CA PHE A 147 12.97 -3.62 5.24
C PHE A 147 14.35 -3.83 5.85
N ARG A 148 14.43 -4.41 7.06
CA ARG A 148 15.72 -4.75 7.69
C ARG A 148 16.49 -5.76 6.85
N SER A 149 15.83 -6.82 6.36
CA SER A 149 16.45 -7.83 5.50
C SER A 149 17.03 -7.18 4.23
N ILE A 150 16.23 -6.36 3.55
CA ILE A 150 16.65 -5.63 2.35
C ILE A 150 17.84 -4.70 2.63
N LEU A 151 17.82 -3.96 3.74
CA LEU A 151 18.90 -3.04 4.11
C LEU A 151 20.20 -3.77 4.49
N VAL A 152 20.12 -4.93 5.14
CA VAL A 152 21.29 -5.78 5.39
C VAL A 152 21.91 -6.20 4.06
N TRP A 153 21.10 -6.62 3.08
CA TRP A 153 21.60 -6.96 1.75
C TRP A 153 22.18 -5.75 0.99
N TRP A 154 21.59 -4.57 1.11
CA TRP A 154 22.20 -3.33 0.59
C TRP A 154 23.57 -3.09 1.22
N ASN A 155 23.69 -3.23 2.54
CA ASN A 155 24.97 -3.08 3.22
C ASN A 155 26.00 -4.09 2.68
N VAL A 156 25.67 -5.38 2.68
CA VAL A 156 26.57 -6.46 2.20
C VAL A 156 27.04 -6.21 0.77
N ILE A 157 26.13 -5.89 -0.17
CA ILE A 157 26.48 -5.71 -1.58
C ILE A 157 27.34 -4.45 -1.82
N LEU A 158 27.11 -3.39 -1.04
CA LEU A 158 27.86 -2.14 -1.15
C LEU A 158 29.25 -2.22 -0.48
N THR A 159 29.40 -3.03 0.57
CA THR A 159 30.62 -3.08 1.39
C THR A 159 31.57 -4.20 1.01
N LEU A 160 31.10 -5.23 0.31
CA LEU A 160 31.96 -6.29 -0.19
C LEU A 160 33.06 -5.68 -1.08
N PRO A 161 34.33 -6.11 -0.97
CA PRO A 161 35.39 -5.58 -1.83
C PRO A 161 35.16 -5.94 -3.30
N THR A 162 35.64 -5.08 -4.21
CA THR A 162 35.61 -5.33 -5.64
C THR A 162 36.82 -6.16 -6.05
N ALA A 163 36.58 -7.38 -6.54
CA ALA A 163 37.64 -8.23 -7.06
C ALA A 163 37.93 -7.89 -8.53
N VAL A 164 39.21 -7.70 -8.87
CA VAL A 164 39.66 -7.34 -10.24
C VAL A 164 39.90 -8.58 -11.10
N THR A 165 40.11 -9.75 -10.48
CA THR A 165 40.43 -11.03 -11.15
C THR A 165 39.39 -12.11 -10.83
N ALA A 166 39.38 -13.19 -11.64
CA ALA A 166 38.43 -14.31 -11.53
C ALA A 166 38.49 -15.11 -10.21
N ALA A 167 39.45 -14.82 -9.33
CA ALA A 167 39.55 -15.42 -8.00
C ALA A 167 38.55 -14.80 -6.99
N CYS A 168 37.27 -14.77 -7.35
CA CYS A 168 36.19 -14.28 -6.48
C CYS A 168 35.79 -15.29 -5.40
N ILE A 169 36.06 -16.57 -5.64
CA ILE A 169 35.67 -17.69 -4.79
C ILE A 169 36.95 -18.33 -4.25
N VAL A 170 37.07 -18.40 -2.93
CA VAL A 170 38.19 -19.06 -2.24
C VAL A 170 37.63 -20.30 -1.55
N TYR A 171 38.08 -21.46 -2.00
CA TYR A 171 37.75 -22.74 -1.38
C TYR A 171 38.69 -22.96 -0.19
N LYS A 172 38.13 -23.08 1.02
CA LYS A 172 38.87 -23.42 2.23
C LYS A 172 38.65 -24.89 2.57
N TYR A 173 39.75 -25.63 2.62
CA TYR A 173 39.74 -27.02 3.10
C TYR A 173 40.19 -27.02 4.57
N PRO A 174 39.37 -27.52 5.51
CA PRO A 174 39.81 -27.64 6.89
C PRO A 174 41.01 -28.60 6.99
N PRO A 175 42.00 -28.31 7.85
CA PRO A 175 43.20 -29.13 7.97
C PRO A 175 42.83 -30.53 8.48
N GLY A 176 42.94 -31.55 7.62
CA GLY A 176 42.62 -32.94 7.94
C GLY A 176 41.33 -33.48 7.31
N ALA A 177 40.64 -32.72 6.46
CA ALA A 177 39.55 -33.27 5.65
C ALA A 177 40.12 -34.19 4.55
N GLU A 178 39.78 -35.49 4.63
CA GLU A 178 40.15 -36.50 3.62
C GLU A 178 39.10 -36.59 2.49
N ALA A 179 37.93 -35.98 2.66
CA ALA A 179 36.82 -35.98 1.70
C ALA A 179 36.54 -34.58 1.14
N GLU A 180 36.20 -34.51 -0.14
CA GLU A 180 35.83 -33.25 -0.84
C GLU A 180 34.55 -32.61 -0.29
N ASP A 181 33.73 -33.39 0.42
CA ASP A 181 32.42 -32.96 0.93
C ASP A 181 32.49 -31.90 2.05
N ASP A 182 33.66 -31.71 2.70
CA ASP A 182 33.86 -30.73 3.79
C ASP A 182 34.43 -29.38 3.32
N CYS A 183 34.40 -29.10 2.01
CA CYS A 183 34.91 -27.84 1.48
C CYS A 183 33.99 -26.66 1.86
N THR A 184 34.50 -25.68 2.62
CA THR A 184 33.78 -24.42 2.84
C THR A 184 34.11 -23.41 1.75
N VAL A 185 33.09 -22.71 1.25
CA VAL A 185 33.23 -21.72 0.18
C VAL A 185 33.20 -20.33 0.79
N GLU A 186 34.31 -19.60 0.72
CA GLU A 186 34.38 -18.19 1.11
C GLU A 186 34.35 -17.30 -0.13
N ILE A 187 33.39 -16.36 -0.17
CA ILE A 187 33.31 -15.38 -1.25
C ILE A 187 34.18 -14.18 -0.87
N ALA A 188 35.37 -14.09 -1.48
CA ALA A 188 36.34 -13.04 -1.17
C ALA A 188 35.96 -11.67 -1.75
N GLY A 189 35.16 -11.61 -2.81
CA GLY A 189 34.70 -10.35 -3.40
C GLY A 189 33.81 -10.52 -4.64
N LEU A 190 33.19 -9.42 -5.08
CA LEU A 190 32.33 -9.38 -6.27
C LEU A 190 32.94 -8.51 -7.37
N THR A 191 32.81 -8.92 -8.63
CA THR A 191 33.13 -8.05 -9.76
C THR A 191 32.10 -6.92 -9.89
N TRP A 192 32.50 -5.80 -10.49
CA TRP A 192 31.61 -4.63 -10.65
C TRP A 192 30.36 -4.94 -11.47
N LYS A 193 30.51 -5.69 -12.57
CA LYS A 193 29.38 -6.08 -13.44
C LYS A 193 28.36 -6.91 -12.69
N THR A 194 28.84 -7.89 -11.92
CA THR A 194 28.00 -8.78 -11.13
C THR A 194 27.31 -8.04 -9.98
N ARG A 195 28.00 -7.10 -9.34
CA ARG A 195 27.40 -6.21 -8.33
C ARG A 195 26.26 -5.39 -8.93
N LEU A 196 26.51 -4.72 -10.04
CA LEU A 196 25.52 -3.89 -10.71
C LEU A 196 24.30 -4.70 -11.16
N SER A 197 24.55 -5.88 -11.75
CA SER A 197 23.50 -6.83 -12.10
C SER A 197 22.69 -7.23 -10.88
N THR A 198 23.32 -7.60 -9.76
CA THR A 198 22.61 -8.01 -8.53
C THR A 198 21.76 -6.87 -7.96
N VAL A 199 22.26 -5.63 -8.01
CA VAL A 199 21.50 -4.46 -7.56
C VAL A 199 20.26 -4.27 -8.44
N PHE A 200 20.40 -4.25 -9.76
CA PHE A 200 19.28 -3.95 -10.66
C PHE A 200 18.28 -5.10 -10.84
N THR A 201 18.74 -6.35 -10.86
CA THR A 201 17.84 -7.49 -11.12
C THR A 201 17.20 -8.07 -9.87
N ASN A 202 17.73 -7.76 -8.68
CA ASN A 202 17.24 -8.34 -7.44
C ASN A 202 16.93 -7.27 -6.39
N LEU A 203 17.96 -6.54 -5.95
CA LEU A 203 17.83 -5.74 -4.72
C LEU A 203 16.94 -4.50 -4.90
N LEU A 204 17.08 -3.80 -6.03
CA LEU A 204 16.26 -2.64 -6.38
C LEU A 204 14.79 -3.02 -6.60
N PRO A 205 14.43 -4.01 -7.45
CA PRO A 205 13.03 -4.39 -7.62
C PRO A 205 12.41 -4.90 -6.31
N ARG A 206 13.14 -5.67 -5.49
CA ARG A 206 12.67 -6.07 -4.15
C ARG A 206 12.40 -4.88 -3.24
N THR A 207 13.28 -3.87 -3.25
CA THR A 207 13.07 -2.63 -2.48
C THR A 207 11.83 -1.87 -2.94
N VAL A 208 11.65 -1.73 -4.26
CA VAL A 208 10.49 -1.04 -4.84
C VAL A 208 9.19 -1.78 -4.51
N LEU A 209 9.16 -3.10 -4.70
CA LEU A 209 7.99 -3.93 -4.37
C LEU A 209 7.63 -3.82 -2.89
N GLN A 210 8.62 -3.89 -1.98
CA GLN A 210 8.38 -3.74 -0.55
C GLN A 210 7.80 -2.35 -0.20
N CYS A 211 8.30 -1.28 -0.82
CA CYS A 211 7.73 0.06 -0.63
C CYS A 211 6.29 0.14 -1.14
N VAL A 212 6.00 -0.42 -2.32
CA VAL A 212 4.64 -0.45 -2.88
C VAL A 212 3.70 -1.25 -1.98
N PHE A 213 4.09 -2.46 -1.56
CA PHE A 213 3.26 -3.27 -0.67
C PHE A 213 3.02 -2.61 0.67
N PHE A 214 4.01 -1.92 1.24
CA PHE A 214 3.82 -1.19 2.48
C PHE A 214 2.72 -0.12 2.35
N VAL A 215 2.78 0.72 1.31
CA VAL A 215 1.81 1.80 1.07
C VAL A 215 0.44 1.23 0.71
N VAL A 216 0.36 0.33 -0.27
CA VAL A 216 -0.89 -0.29 -0.71
C VAL A 216 -1.52 -1.09 0.44
N GLY A 217 -0.72 -1.76 1.27
CA GLY A 217 -1.21 -2.50 2.43
C GLY A 217 -1.86 -1.57 3.48
N ILE A 218 -1.30 -0.38 3.71
CA ILE A 218 -1.91 0.63 4.58
C ILE A 218 -3.24 1.10 4.00
N GLU A 219 -3.27 1.51 2.73
CA GLU A 219 -4.49 1.98 2.07
C GLU A 219 -5.57 0.89 2.03
N TYR A 220 -5.18 -0.35 1.74
CA TYR A 220 -6.08 -1.51 1.71
C TYR A 220 -6.71 -1.77 3.09
N LEU A 221 -5.93 -1.71 4.17
CA LEU A 221 -6.44 -1.87 5.54
C LEU A 221 -7.33 -0.71 5.97
N LEU A 222 -7.02 0.52 5.55
CA LEU A 222 -7.84 1.71 5.84
C LEU A 222 -9.16 1.72 5.06
N SER A 223 -9.24 1.06 3.91
CA SER A 223 -10.45 1.01 3.10
C SER A 223 -11.62 0.23 3.72
N VAL A 224 -11.35 -0.56 4.76
CA VAL A 224 -12.31 -1.49 5.35
C VAL A 224 -13.17 -0.81 6.41
N LYS A 225 -14.47 -1.10 6.38
CA LYS A 225 -15.45 -0.53 7.31
C LYS A 225 -15.92 -1.48 8.42
N GLN A 226 -15.67 -2.78 8.28
CA GLN A 226 -16.10 -3.81 9.22
C GLN A 226 -14.91 -4.55 9.84
N ILE A 227 -15.01 -4.88 11.14
CA ILE A 227 -13.96 -5.58 11.88
C ILE A 227 -13.65 -6.97 11.29
N SER A 228 -14.68 -7.72 10.89
CA SER A 228 -14.53 -9.05 10.29
C SER A 228 -13.75 -9.01 8.98
N GLU A 229 -14.06 -8.03 8.13
CA GLU A 229 -13.36 -7.79 6.87
C GLU A 229 -11.91 -7.33 7.13
N LEU A 230 -11.67 -6.55 8.18
CA LEU A 230 -10.34 -6.06 8.51
C LEU A 230 -9.41 -7.21 8.94
N ILE A 231 -9.94 -8.17 9.69
CA ILE A 231 -9.22 -9.40 10.04
C ILE A 231 -8.91 -10.19 8.77
N LEU A 232 -9.90 -10.41 7.90
CA LEU A 232 -9.71 -11.17 6.67
C LEU A 232 -8.67 -10.51 5.76
N ASN A 233 -8.71 -9.19 5.65
CA ASN A 233 -7.79 -8.41 4.83
C ASN A 233 -6.37 -8.39 5.39
N SER A 234 -6.20 -8.31 6.70
CA SER A 234 -4.86 -8.41 7.32
C SER A 234 -4.25 -9.80 7.19
N LEU A 235 -5.06 -10.87 7.29
CA LEU A 235 -4.61 -12.22 7.01
C LEU A 235 -4.19 -12.39 5.54
N ALA A 236 -4.96 -11.82 4.60
CA ALA A 236 -4.61 -11.85 3.18
C ALA A 236 -3.26 -11.15 2.90
N LEU A 237 -3.02 -9.99 3.51
CA LEU A 237 -1.74 -9.28 3.40
C LEU A 237 -0.58 -10.08 4.00
N MET A 238 -0.79 -10.74 5.14
CA MET A 238 0.21 -11.63 5.72
C MET A 238 0.54 -12.80 4.78
N VAL A 239 -0.47 -13.42 4.19
CA VAL A 239 -0.30 -14.49 3.19
C VAL A 239 0.52 -13.98 2.00
N LEU A 240 0.22 -12.79 1.49
CA LEU A 240 0.95 -12.19 0.38
C LEU A 240 2.44 -12.05 0.70
N VAL A 241 2.79 -11.51 1.88
CA VAL A 241 4.19 -11.39 2.33
C VAL A 241 4.87 -12.76 2.43
N THR A 242 4.18 -13.76 2.98
CA THR A 242 4.76 -15.12 3.09
C THR A 242 4.94 -15.83 1.74
N ILE A 243 4.06 -15.58 0.77
CA ILE A 243 4.14 -16.17 -0.57
C ILE A 243 5.34 -15.63 -1.34
N ASP A 244 5.72 -14.36 -1.14
CA ASP A 244 6.91 -13.80 -1.79
C ASP A 244 8.18 -14.58 -1.43
N GLU A 245 8.34 -14.90 -0.14
CA GLU A 245 9.46 -15.73 0.35
C GLU A 245 9.40 -17.16 -0.18
N MET A 246 8.21 -17.76 -0.26
CA MET A 246 8.04 -19.10 -0.83
C MET A 246 8.31 -19.14 -2.33
N LEU A 247 7.88 -18.12 -3.08
CA LEU A 247 8.15 -18.00 -4.51
C LEU A 247 9.65 -17.82 -4.74
N PHE A 248 10.31 -16.96 -3.95
CA PHE A 248 11.76 -16.82 -4.02
C PHE A 248 12.45 -18.18 -3.80
N ALA A 249 12.06 -18.92 -2.75
CA ALA A 249 12.60 -20.24 -2.46
C ALA A 249 12.32 -21.24 -3.60
N ALA A 250 11.14 -21.19 -4.24
CA ALA A 250 10.79 -22.07 -5.35
C ALA A 250 11.57 -21.76 -6.64
N PHE A 251 11.85 -20.47 -6.91
CA PHE A 251 12.66 -20.06 -8.05
C PHE A 251 14.15 -20.31 -7.84
N THR A 252 14.62 -20.43 -6.59
CA THR A 252 15.97 -20.94 -6.30
C THR A 252 15.98 -22.47 -6.40
N GLY A 253 16.43 -23.02 -7.52
CA GLY A 253 16.53 -24.47 -7.71
C GLY A 253 17.32 -25.18 -6.59
N GLU A 254 16.95 -26.43 -6.30
CA GLU A 254 17.46 -27.25 -5.19
C GLU A 254 18.99 -27.40 -5.19
N GLN A 255 19.61 -27.40 -6.38
CA GLN A 255 21.06 -27.48 -6.47
C GLN A 255 21.74 -26.24 -5.87
N ASN A 256 21.18 -25.04 -6.07
CA ASN A 256 21.72 -23.81 -5.51
C ASN A 256 21.51 -23.72 -3.99
N SER A 257 20.47 -24.36 -3.45
CA SER A 257 20.22 -24.30 -2.00
C SER A 257 21.30 -25.03 -1.20
N ILE A 258 21.86 -26.14 -1.72
CA ILE A 258 22.96 -26.86 -1.07
C ILE A 258 24.21 -25.97 -1.01
N TRP A 259 24.56 -25.30 -2.11
CA TRP A 259 25.69 -24.36 -2.14
C TRP A 259 25.48 -23.18 -1.20
N ILE A 260 24.26 -22.65 -1.11
CA ILE A 260 23.92 -21.55 -0.19
C ILE A 260 24.03 -22.00 1.27
N GLN A 261 23.56 -23.21 1.61
CA GLN A 261 23.63 -23.74 2.96
C GLN A 261 25.07 -24.02 3.43
N ASN A 262 25.96 -24.39 2.51
CA ASN A 262 27.37 -24.65 2.80
C ASN A 262 28.26 -23.38 2.74
N SER A 263 27.70 -22.24 2.35
CA SER A 263 28.44 -20.97 2.27
C SER A 263 28.60 -20.35 3.65
N GLU A 264 29.82 -19.89 3.97
CA GLU A 264 30.06 -19.16 5.21
C GLU A 264 29.32 -17.81 5.17
N PRO A 265 28.75 -17.35 6.31
CA PRO A 265 28.03 -16.08 6.35
C PRO A 265 28.97 -14.95 5.94
N LEU A 266 28.54 -14.15 4.95
CA LEU A 266 29.30 -13.02 4.44
C LEU A 266 29.59 -12.03 5.57
N GLN A 267 30.86 -11.90 5.95
CA GLN A 267 31.31 -10.89 6.88
C GLN A 267 31.47 -9.55 6.13
N GLY A 268 30.37 -8.80 6.04
CA GLY A 268 30.40 -7.44 5.53
C GLY A 268 31.12 -6.51 6.50
N ARG A 269 32.05 -5.68 6.00
CA ARG A 269 32.46 -4.47 6.74
C ARG A 269 31.27 -3.54 6.77
N SER A 270 30.91 -2.97 7.92
CA SER A 270 29.84 -1.98 7.92
C SER A 270 30.30 -0.69 7.20
N LEU A 271 29.35 0.02 6.59
CA LEU A 271 29.62 1.28 5.92
C LEU A 271 30.10 2.28 6.97
N HIS A 272 31.30 2.83 6.80
CA HIS A 272 31.91 3.74 7.78
C HIS A 272 31.00 4.93 8.15
N TRP A 273 30.16 5.40 7.22
CA TRP A 273 29.18 6.45 7.50
C TRP A 273 27.99 5.96 8.34
N LEU A 274 27.52 4.72 8.11
CA LEU A 274 26.49 4.10 8.95
C LEU A 274 27.04 3.83 10.35
N ASP A 275 28.26 3.32 10.45
CA ASP A 275 28.93 3.12 11.74
C ASP A 275 29.15 4.43 12.47
N CYS A 276 29.55 5.49 11.76
CA CYS A 276 29.67 6.82 12.34
C CYS A 276 28.31 7.33 12.81
N LEU A 277 27.25 7.19 12.00
CA LEU A 277 25.89 7.59 12.36
C LEU A 277 25.39 6.80 13.58
N LEU A 278 25.51 5.47 13.56
CA LEU A 278 25.12 4.56 14.65
C LEU A 278 25.92 4.84 15.92
N SER A 279 27.22 5.11 15.79
CA SER A 279 28.10 5.44 16.90
C SER A 279 27.79 6.82 17.49
N VAL A 280 27.36 7.79 16.67
CA VAL A 280 27.02 9.13 17.13
C VAL A 280 25.65 9.14 17.81
N THR A 281 24.67 8.42 17.28
CA THR A 281 23.31 8.42 17.82
C THR A 281 23.09 7.40 18.93
N HIS A 282 23.98 6.41 19.09
CA HIS A 282 23.80 5.24 19.96
C HIS A 282 22.48 4.49 19.74
N MET A 283 21.78 4.73 18.62
CA MET A 283 20.50 4.09 18.33
C MET A 283 20.72 2.80 17.55
N PRO A 284 20.00 1.71 17.85
CA PRO A 284 20.08 0.50 17.05
C PRO A 284 19.54 0.77 15.64
N LEU A 285 20.11 0.11 14.63
CA LEU A 285 19.70 0.23 13.21
C LEU A 285 18.18 0.06 13.03
N GLY A 286 17.56 -0.81 13.83
CA GLY A 286 16.11 -1.02 13.80
C GLY A 286 15.29 0.24 14.09
N MET A 287 15.77 1.15 14.95
CA MET A 287 15.07 2.41 15.26
C MET A 287 15.06 3.36 14.06
N PHE A 288 16.14 3.40 13.28
CA PHE A 288 16.20 4.22 12.06
C PHE A 288 15.21 3.78 10.98
N ILE A 289 14.84 2.50 10.96
CA ILE A 289 13.83 1.94 10.05
C ILE A 289 12.43 2.14 10.63
N PHE A 290 12.29 1.92 11.95
CA PHE A 290 11.02 2.03 12.64
C PHE A 290 10.48 3.46 12.68
N LEU A 291 11.33 4.48 12.84
CA LEU A 291 10.91 5.89 12.89
C LEU A 291 10.20 6.38 11.61
N PRO A 292 10.76 6.24 10.38
CA PRO A 292 10.06 6.68 9.18
C PRO A 292 8.79 5.85 8.91
N ILE A 293 8.80 4.55 9.21
CA ILE A 293 7.62 3.68 9.08
C ILE A 293 6.51 4.12 10.03
N SER A 294 6.83 4.35 11.30
CA SER A 294 5.87 4.83 12.31
C SER A 294 5.38 6.24 12.03
N ALA A 295 6.24 7.14 11.55
CA ALA A 295 5.84 8.48 11.11
C ALA A 295 4.88 8.42 9.91
N THR A 296 5.14 7.54 8.94
CA THR A 296 4.26 7.32 7.78
C THR A 296 2.91 6.76 8.23
N LEU A 297 2.92 5.73 9.09
CA LEU A 297 1.69 5.17 9.66
C LEU A 297 0.89 6.24 10.43
N ALA A 298 1.54 7.03 11.28
CA ALA A 298 0.89 8.10 12.03
C ALA A 298 0.27 9.15 11.10
N PHE A 299 0.96 9.52 10.01
CA PHE A 299 0.44 10.42 8.99
C PHE A 299 -0.83 9.86 8.34
N TYR A 300 -0.81 8.60 7.87
CA TYR A 300 -1.97 7.97 7.24
C TYR A 300 -3.14 7.79 8.22
N ILE A 301 -2.87 7.40 9.47
CA ILE A 301 -3.90 7.27 10.51
C ILE A 301 -4.54 8.63 10.78
N GLN A 302 -3.73 9.67 10.96
CA GLN A 302 -4.25 11.02 11.20
C GLN A 302 -5.08 11.53 10.01
N SER A 303 -4.61 11.29 8.79
CA SER A 303 -5.34 11.60 7.56
C SER A 303 -6.67 10.85 7.49
N HIS A 304 -6.68 9.56 7.85
CA HIS A 304 -7.89 8.74 7.83
C HIS A 304 -8.90 9.16 8.92
N VAL A 305 -8.44 9.43 10.14
CA VAL A 305 -9.31 9.89 11.24
C VAL A 305 -9.98 11.22 10.89
N THR A 306 -9.23 12.17 10.32
CA THR A 306 -9.78 13.47 9.90
C THR A 306 -10.79 13.32 8.77
N THR A 307 -10.45 12.50 7.76
CA THR A 307 -11.31 12.23 6.61
C THR A 307 -12.61 11.53 7.02
N THR A 308 -12.53 10.47 7.84
CA THR A 308 -13.70 9.73 8.32
C THR A 308 -14.60 10.59 9.22
N ALA A 309 -14.04 11.45 10.06
CA ALA A 309 -14.82 12.39 10.86
C ALA A 309 -15.61 13.37 9.98
N LEU A 310 -14.98 13.88 8.93
CA LEU A 310 -15.62 14.81 7.99
C LEU A 310 -16.69 14.12 7.13
N GLN A 311 -16.42 12.90 6.65
CA GLN A 311 -17.42 12.07 5.96
C GLN A 311 -18.62 11.75 6.86
N ALA A 312 -18.37 11.43 8.14
CA ALA A 312 -19.43 11.19 9.11
C ALA A 312 -20.31 12.44 9.29
N GLN A 313 -19.69 13.62 9.48
CA GLN A 313 -20.42 14.88 9.60
C GLN A 313 -21.25 15.20 8.36
N ALA A 314 -20.67 15.05 7.17
CA ALA A 314 -21.38 15.22 5.91
C ALA A 314 -22.57 14.26 5.79
N THR A 315 -22.39 13.00 6.19
CA THR A 315 -23.46 11.98 6.15
C THR A 315 -24.57 12.28 7.15
N TYR A 316 -24.24 12.72 8.38
CA TYR A 316 -25.23 13.14 9.38
C TYR A 316 -26.04 14.34 8.90
N CYS A 317 -25.38 15.28 8.25
CA CYS A 317 -26.03 16.45 7.68
C CYS A 317 -26.97 16.08 6.53
N LEU A 318 -26.44 15.32 5.57
CA LEU A 318 -27.15 14.95 4.34
C LEU A 318 -28.30 14.00 4.62
N CYS A 319 -28.14 13.02 5.51
CA CYS A 319 -29.14 11.98 5.73
C CYS A 319 -30.07 12.31 6.90
N ASP A 320 -29.54 12.70 8.05
CA ASP A 320 -30.34 12.88 9.27
C ASP A 320 -30.73 14.34 9.57
N LEU A 321 -30.22 15.31 8.80
CA LEU A 321 -30.40 16.76 9.05
C LEU A 321 -29.96 17.15 10.47
N LYS A 322 -28.90 16.49 10.98
CA LYS A 322 -28.39 16.63 12.34
C LYS A 322 -26.94 17.13 12.32
N GLY A 323 -26.62 18.06 13.21
CA GLY A 323 -25.30 18.67 13.37
C GLY A 323 -25.40 20.18 13.60
N ASP A 324 -24.49 20.75 14.38
CA ASP A 324 -24.49 22.19 14.69
C ASP A 324 -24.10 23.03 13.46
N ASP A 325 -23.20 22.48 12.63
CA ASP A 325 -22.74 23.10 11.39
C ASP A 325 -23.65 22.81 10.18
N CYS A 326 -24.80 22.16 10.40
CA CYS A 326 -25.72 21.88 9.31
C CYS A 326 -26.59 23.09 8.95
N PHE A 327 -26.59 23.46 7.68
CA PHE A 327 -27.40 24.57 7.19
C PHE A 327 -28.90 24.30 7.27
N ALA A 328 -29.32 23.06 7.01
CA ALA A 328 -30.74 22.68 6.99
C ALA A 328 -31.51 23.00 8.30
N PRO A 329 -31.02 22.65 9.50
CA PRO A 329 -31.69 23.03 10.75
C PRO A 329 -31.73 24.54 10.97
N GLN A 330 -30.69 25.29 10.59
CA GLN A 330 -30.69 26.77 10.70
C GLN A 330 -31.77 27.40 9.81
N PHE A 331 -31.90 26.89 8.58
CA PHE A 331 -32.92 27.33 7.63
C PHE A 331 -34.34 27.01 8.10
N LEU A 332 -34.57 25.79 8.60
CA LEU A 332 -35.87 25.40 9.16
C LEU A 332 -36.23 26.23 10.40
N ALA A 333 -35.26 26.48 11.28
CA ALA A 333 -35.45 27.33 12.46
C ALA A 333 -35.82 28.78 12.06
N GLY A 334 -35.14 29.34 11.06
CA GLY A 334 -35.43 30.67 10.53
C GLY A 334 -36.85 30.79 9.94
N ARG A 335 -37.32 29.77 9.20
CA ARG A 335 -38.69 29.75 8.67
C ARG A 335 -39.76 29.60 9.74
N VAL A 336 -39.53 28.76 10.75
CA VAL A 336 -40.46 28.62 11.87
C VAL A 336 -40.54 29.93 12.67
N ALA A 337 -39.40 30.59 12.89
CA ALA A 337 -39.37 31.90 13.56
C ALA A 337 -40.09 33.00 12.75
N ALA A 338 -40.01 32.96 11.41
CA ALA A 338 -40.72 33.90 10.54
C ALA A 338 -42.24 33.62 10.42
N ALA A 339 -42.68 32.40 10.75
CA ALA A 339 -44.08 31.99 10.68
C ALA A 339 -44.87 32.18 12.00
N LEU A 340 -44.17 32.48 13.10
CA LEU A 340 -44.74 32.76 14.43
C LEU A 340 -44.93 34.26 14.66
#